data_AF-A0AAD7ET33-F1
#
_entry.id   AF-A0AAD7ET33-F1
#
_cell.length_a   1.000
_cell.length_b   1.000
_cell.length_c   1.000
_cell.angle_alpha   90.00
_cell.angle_beta   90.00
_cell.angle_gamma   90.00
#
_symmetry.space_group_name_H-M   'P 1'
#
loop_
_entity.id
_entity.type
_entity.pdbx_description
1 polymer ?
#
loop_
_entity_poly.entity_id
_entity_poly.type
_entity_poly.pdbx_seq_one_letter_code
_entity_poly.pdbx_strand_id
1 'polypeptide(L)'
;MSSFSNDEFLQRMKAVAQNRPTITPVPSRKRPRHARDGTSSPGPSEDERDENTGSIPLAGLNLAHSRPATQNAANAVKSFAKKQKLRGEQLTQVDTFLNDTPTVREGKIFSLLLSLQNDVGNIIVAAPAFSVSPELQTNIKSYAIAVMLSPKLAQYRGDLPVQHVICRPNPIYLFASVRVSRVNEAGTRVTVDLPPGQHQNLFGLAQAFVDGTKCRITNALCGRIALMRDIYLQNSSASFWVSLDEALTLMRTAADGNDEACDAMFEDLIIMDKKLHGAVDIVYQATNNIQQEVDDLIVAGRGREDAGAMDPPIDPTTEPEANGVQGEGGGAEPAEEAP
;
A
#
# COMPACT_ATOMS: atom_id res chain seq x y z
N MET A 1 -10.95 34.38 22.13
CA MET A 1 -10.59 33.04 22.64
C MET A 1 -9.09 33.03 22.77
N SER A 2 -8.55 32.75 23.97
CA SER A 2 -7.10 32.69 24.16
C SER A 2 -6.58 31.52 23.32
N SER A 3 -5.64 31.79 22.42
CA SER A 3 -4.93 30.73 21.72
C SER A 3 -4.15 29.96 22.79
N PHE A 4 -4.59 28.75 23.10
CA PHE A 4 -3.78 27.81 23.87
C PHE A 4 -2.47 27.67 23.10
N SER A 5 -1.36 28.11 23.70
CA SER A 5 -0.04 27.90 23.10
C SER A 5 0.22 26.40 23.08
N ASN A 6 0.83 25.88 22.01
CA ASN A 6 1.32 24.50 21.99
C ASN A 6 2.11 24.18 23.25
N ASP A 7 2.85 25.15 23.80
CA ASP A 7 3.60 25.02 25.05
C ASP A 7 2.74 24.72 26.28
N GLU A 8 1.51 25.24 26.35
CA GLU A 8 0.60 25.00 27.48
C GLU A 8 0.02 23.59 27.42
N PHE A 9 -0.35 23.12 26.22
CA PHE A 9 -0.72 21.73 26.00
C PHE A 9 0.43 20.78 26.36
N LEU A 10 1.64 21.09 25.86
CA LEU A 10 2.88 20.39 26.19
C LEU A 10 3.16 20.36 27.69
N GLN A 11 3.02 21.49 28.38
CA GLN A 11 3.22 21.59 29.82
C GLN A 11 2.18 20.78 30.58
N ARG A 12 0.92 20.77 30.12
CA ARG A 12 -0.12 19.93 30.70
C ARG A 12 0.18 18.45 30.52
N MET A 13 0.54 18.01 29.32
CA MET A 13 0.87 16.61 29.05
C MET A 13 2.08 16.16 29.87
N LYS A 14 3.10 17.02 30.00
CA LYS A 14 4.25 16.79 30.87
C LYS A 14 3.85 16.75 32.35
N ALA A 15 2.97 17.64 32.81
CA ALA A 15 2.51 17.69 34.19
C ALA A 15 1.65 16.47 34.56
N VAL A 16 0.83 15.97 33.62
CA VAL A 16 0.07 14.72 33.78
C VAL A 16 1.01 13.53 33.90
N ALA A 17 2.05 13.45 33.05
CA ALA A 17 3.06 12.40 33.13
C ALA A 17 3.86 12.45 34.46
N GLN A 18 4.20 13.65 34.94
CA GLN A 18 5.02 13.85 36.14
C GLN A 18 4.28 13.64 37.47
N ASN A 19 2.98 13.91 37.52
CA ASN A 19 2.20 13.81 38.77
C ASN A 19 1.58 12.42 39.00
N ARG A 20 1.87 11.43 38.15
CA ARG A 20 1.27 10.10 38.28
C ARG A 20 1.98 9.32 39.40
N PRO A 21 1.25 8.78 40.39
CA PRO A 21 1.85 7.91 41.40
C PRO A 21 2.46 6.70 40.69
N THR A 22 3.73 6.42 40.97
CA THR A 22 4.46 5.27 40.42
C THR A 22 3.71 3.99 40.81
N ILE A 23 2.94 3.43 39.88
CA ILE A 23 2.33 2.12 40.06
C ILE A 23 3.48 1.12 39.99
N THR A 24 3.74 0.44 41.10
CA THR A 24 4.78 -0.58 41.16
C THR A 24 4.42 -1.70 40.18
N PRO A 25 5.34 -2.07 39.27
CA PRO A 25 5.03 -3.02 38.21
C PRO A 25 4.68 -4.38 38.81
N VAL A 26 3.50 -4.88 38.44
CA VAL A 26 3.07 -6.25 38.77
C VAL A 26 3.97 -7.23 38.02
N PRO A 27 4.54 -8.26 38.67
CA PRO A 27 5.47 -9.19 38.02
C PRO A 27 4.78 -9.98 36.89
N SER A 28 5.17 -9.67 35.65
CA SER A 28 4.68 -10.30 34.43
C SER A 28 5.00 -11.80 34.39
N ARG A 29 3.96 -12.64 34.30
CA ARG A 29 4.07 -14.10 34.07
C ARG A 29 4.68 -14.35 32.69
N LYS A 30 5.85 -15.00 32.67
CA LYS A 30 6.53 -15.49 31.46
C LYS A 30 5.61 -16.45 30.69
N ARG A 31 5.21 -16.06 29.46
CA ARG A 31 4.57 -16.98 28.51
C ARG A 31 5.63 -17.83 27.77
N PRO A 32 5.35 -19.12 27.49
CA PRO A 32 6.28 -19.99 26.77
C PRO A 32 6.37 -19.58 25.29
N ARG A 33 7.59 -19.47 24.76
CA ARG A 33 7.86 -19.29 23.32
C ARG A 33 7.84 -20.66 22.63
N HIS A 34 6.96 -20.83 21.66
CA HIS A 34 7.02 -21.95 20.71
C HIS A 34 8.03 -21.64 19.62
N ALA A 35 9.04 -22.50 19.47
CA ALA A 35 9.98 -22.50 18.36
C ALA A 35 9.25 -22.94 17.08
N ARG A 36 9.46 -22.22 15.97
CA ARG A 36 8.93 -22.57 14.65
C ARG A 36 10.12 -22.76 13.71
N ASP A 37 10.27 -24.00 13.23
CA ASP A 37 11.22 -24.40 12.18
C ASP A 37 10.93 -23.67 10.87
N GLY A 38 11.99 -23.11 10.28
CA GLY A 38 11.97 -22.47 8.96
C GLY A 38 12.63 -23.39 7.94
N THR A 39 11.84 -23.89 6.98
CA THR A 39 12.32 -24.62 5.80
C THR A 39 12.37 -23.65 4.62
N SER A 40 13.58 -23.26 4.20
CA SER A 40 13.81 -22.39 3.05
C SER A 40 13.90 -23.23 1.78
N SER A 41 13.15 -22.84 0.74
CA SER A 41 13.21 -23.44 -0.60
C SER A 41 13.96 -22.49 -1.55
N PRO A 42 14.91 -22.98 -2.38
CA PRO A 42 15.64 -22.12 -3.31
C PRO A 42 14.84 -21.92 -4.60
N GLY A 43 14.75 -20.67 -5.05
CA GLY A 43 14.17 -20.27 -6.33
C GLY A 43 15.19 -20.34 -7.47
N PRO A 44 14.73 -20.44 -8.73
CA PRO A 44 15.57 -20.66 -9.90
C PRO A 44 16.24 -19.36 -10.37
N SER A 45 17.52 -19.48 -10.70
CA SER A 45 18.38 -18.47 -11.34
C SER A 45 17.94 -18.20 -12.78
N GLU A 46 17.73 -16.92 -13.12
CA GLU A 46 17.50 -16.45 -14.48
C GLU A 46 18.86 -16.18 -15.16
N ASP A 47 19.14 -16.91 -16.23
CA ASP A 47 20.31 -16.73 -17.10
C ASP A 47 20.19 -15.43 -17.92
N GLU A 48 21.14 -14.52 -17.71
CA GLU A 48 21.38 -13.36 -18.56
C GLU A 48 21.88 -13.80 -19.94
N ARG A 49 21.19 -13.37 -21.01
CA ARG A 49 21.65 -13.53 -22.39
C ARG A 49 22.24 -12.22 -22.90
N ASP A 50 23.49 -12.30 -23.34
CA ASP A 50 24.22 -11.24 -24.05
C ASP A 50 23.53 -10.82 -25.35
N GLU A 51 23.12 -9.55 -25.42
CA GLU A 51 22.71 -8.89 -26.66
C GLU A 51 23.95 -8.40 -27.44
N ASN A 52 24.38 -9.22 -28.40
CA ASN A 52 25.38 -8.84 -29.41
C ASN A 52 24.75 -7.94 -30.48
N THR A 53 24.81 -6.62 -30.31
CA THR A 53 24.44 -5.61 -31.31
C THR A 53 25.49 -5.52 -32.42
N GLY A 54 25.40 -6.41 -33.41
CA GLY A 54 26.11 -6.31 -34.67
C GLY A 54 25.42 -5.33 -35.63
N SER A 55 26.04 -4.17 -35.88
CA SER A 55 25.63 -3.18 -36.87
C SER A 55 25.67 -3.76 -38.29
N ILE A 56 24.50 -3.89 -38.93
CA ILE A 56 24.38 -4.32 -40.33
C ILE A 56 24.43 -3.09 -41.24
N PRO A 57 25.27 -3.08 -42.29
CA PRO A 57 25.38 -1.94 -43.19
C PRO A 57 24.14 -1.79 -44.09
N LEU A 58 23.62 -0.56 -44.10
CA LEU A 58 22.47 -0.09 -44.86
C LEU A 58 22.87 0.19 -46.32
N ALA A 59 22.94 -0.85 -47.16
CA ALA A 59 23.21 -0.70 -48.59
C ALA A 59 22.21 -1.49 -49.44
N GLY A 60 21.31 -0.77 -50.11
CA GLY A 60 20.62 -1.23 -51.32
C GLY A 60 19.29 -1.95 -51.11
N LEU A 61 18.22 -1.20 -50.79
CA LEU A 61 16.83 -1.67 -50.94
C LEU A 61 16.46 -1.71 -52.44
N ASN A 62 16.98 -2.72 -53.14
CA ASN A 62 16.38 -3.14 -54.40
C ASN A 62 15.14 -3.97 -54.03
N LEU A 63 13.96 -3.46 -54.38
CA LEU A 63 12.65 -4.10 -54.21
C LEU A 63 12.54 -5.30 -55.16
N ALA A 64 13.35 -6.33 -54.89
CA ALA A 64 13.34 -7.58 -55.62
C ALA A 64 11.99 -8.26 -55.36
N HIS A 65 11.21 -8.38 -56.43
CA HIS A 65 9.97 -9.14 -56.52
C HIS A 65 10.02 -10.39 -55.63
N SER A 66 9.29 -10.33 -54.51
CA SER A 66 9.29 -11.37 -53.48
C SER A 66 8.90 -12.70 -54.13
N ARG A 67 9.88 -13.60 -54.20
CA ARG A 67 9.65 -15.00 -54.59
C ARG A 67 8.67 -15.62 -53.59
N PRO A 68 7.77 -16.53 -54.04
CA PRO A 68 6.93 -17.29 -53.13
C PRO A 68 7.80 -17.96 -52.05
N ALA A 69 7.27 -18.05 -50.83
CA ALA A 69 8.00 -18.59 -49.69
C ALA A 69 8.63 -19.93 -50.06
N THR A 70 9.92 -20.10 -49.74
CA THR A 70 10.57 -21.40 -49.97
C THR A 70 9.79 -22.48 -49.22
N GLN A 71 9.67 -23.67 -49.82
CA GLN A 71 8.90 -24.78 -49.24
C GLN A 71 9.26 -25.03 -47.76
N ASN A 72 10.53 -24.80 -47.40
CA ASN A 72 11.05 -24.87 -46.04
C ASN A 72 10.41 -23.84 -45.09
N ALA A 73 10.26 -22.59 -45.52
CA ALA A 73 9.61 -21.54 -44.73
C ALA A 73 8.12 -21.84 -44.51
N ALA A 74 7.42 -22.32 -45.54
CA ALA A 74 6.02 -22.72 -45.41
C ALA A 74 5.86 -23.88 -44.40
N ASN A 75 6.73 -24.90 -44.47
CA ASN A 75 6.72 -26.02 -43.52
C ASN A 75 7.03 -25.59 -42.07
N ALA A 76 7.95 -24.63 -41.89
CA ALA A 76 8.27 -24.06 -40.59
C ALA A 76 7.06 -23.31 -39.98
N VAL A 77 6.39 -22.46 -40.77
CA VAL A 77 5.19 -21.73 -40.34
C VAL A 77 4.04 -22.68 -39.98
N LYS A 78 3.81 -23.74 -40.77
CA LYS A 78 2.79 -24.76 -40.44
C LYS A 78 3.11 -25.50 -39.15
N SER A 79 4.38 -25.86 -38.95
CA SER A 79 4.83 -26.53 -37.71
C SER A 79 4.64 -25.62 -36.50
N PHE A 80 4.92 -24.33 -36.65
CA PHE A 80 4.66 -23.32 -35.62
C PHE A 80 3.16 -23.16 -35.33
N ALA A 81 2.33 -23.05 -36.36
CA ALA A 81 0.87 -22.97 -36.23
C ALA A 81 0.26 -24.19 -35.50
N LYS A 82 0.77 -25.40 -35.76
CA LYS A 82 0.39 -26.62 -35.03
C LYS A 82 0.81 -26.56 -33.57
N LYS A 83 2.02 -26.05 -33.27
CA LYS A 83 2.49 -25.84 -31.88
C LYS A 83 1.61 -24.84 -31.12
N GLN A 84 1.09 -23.82 -31.81
CA GLN A 84 0.13 -22.85 -31.26
C GLN A 84 -1.32 -23.38 -31.16
N LYS A 85 -1.56 -24.66 -31.50
CA LYS A 85 -2.87 -25.32 -31.40
C LYS A 85 -3.98 -24.58 -32.17
N LEU A 86 -3.67 -24.02 -33.33
CA LEU A 86 -4.68 -23.41 -34.20
C LEU A 86 -5.72 -24.44 -34.64
N ARG A 87 -6.98 -24.00 -34.78
CA ARG A 87 -8.10 -24.83 -35.25
C ARG A 87 -7.90 -25.25 -36.70
N GLY A 88 -8.56 -26.33 -37.14
CA GLY A 88 -8.46 -26.84 -38.51
C GLY A 88 -8.72 -25.76 -39.58
N GLU A 89 -9.77 -24.96 -39.40
CA GLU A 89 -10.10 -23.84 -40.30
C GLU A 89 -9.01 -22.77 -40.36
N GLN A 90 -8.35 -22.47 -39.24
CA GLN A 90 -7.27 -21.50 -39.16
C GLN A 90 -6.00 -22.03 -39.84
N LEU A 91 -5.72 -23.34 -39.74
CA LEU A 91 -4.62 -23.96 -40.47
C LEU A 91 -4.84 -23.88 -41.98
N THR A 92 -6.07 -24.07 -42.46
CA THR A 92 -6.42 -23.85 -43.87
C THR A 92 -6.18 -22.40 -44.28
N GLN A 93 -6.55 -21.43 -43.43
CA GLN A 93 -6.27 -20.01 -43.71
C GLN A 93 -4.78 -19.68 -43.77
N VAL A 94 -3.96 -20.27 -42.90
CA VAL A 94 -2.49 -20.13 -42.93
C VAL A 94 -1.93 -20.69 -44.24
N ASP A 95 -2.43 -21.86 -44.66
CA ASP A 95 -2.04 -22.47 -45.93
C ASP A 95 -2.44 -21.62 -47.13
N THR A 96 -3.66 -21.07 -47.15
CA THR A 96 -4.09 -20.12 -48.18
C THR A 96 -3.21 -18.87 -48.18
N PHE A 97 -2.94 -18.30 -47.00
CA PHE A 97 -2.11 -17.10 -46.84
C PHE A 97 -0.69 -17.31 -47.36
N LEU A 98 -0.06 -18.44 -47.07
CA LEU A 98 1.30 -18.75 -47.54
C LEU A 98 1.39 -18.89 -49.07
N ASN A 99 0.29 -19.28 -49.73
CA ASN A 99 0.21 -19.41 -51.18
C ASN A 99 -0.19 -18.10 -51.90
N ASP A 100 -0.64 -17.09 -51.16
CA ASP A 100 -1.01 -15.80 -51.73
C ASP A 100 0.21 -14.98 -52.19
N THR A 101 -0.01 -14.13 -53.19
CA THR A 101 1.02 -13.17 -53.62
C THR A 101 1.38 -12.22 -52.47
N PRO A 102 2.61 -11.68 -52.44
CA PRO A 102 3.06 -10.77 -51.38
C PRO A 102 2.09 -9.59 -51.16
N THR A 103 1.60 -8.98 -52.23
CA THR A 103 0.64 -7.87 -52.18
C THR A 103 -0.69 -8.28 -51.54
N VAL A 104 -1.19 -9.49 -51.83
CA VAL A 104 -2.42 -10.00 -51.22
C VAL A 104 -2.20 -10.29 -49.72
N ARG A 105 -1.03 -10.84 -49.36
CA ARG A 105 -0.67 -11.06 -47.95
C ARG A 105 -0.62 -9.76 -47.15
N GLU A 106 0.04 -8.73 -47.68
CA GLU A 106 0.11 -7.41 -47.07
C GLU A 106 -1.29 -6.81 -46.87
N GLY A 107 -2.15 -6.87 -47.90
CA GLY A 107 -3.53 -6.42 -47.81
C GLY A 107 -4.36 -7.17 -46.75
N LYS A 108 -4.17 -8.50 -46.63
CA LYS A 108 -4.80 -9.33 -45.60
C LYS A 108 -4.31 -8.97 -44.19
N ILE A 109 -3.00 -8.77 -43.99
CA ILE A 109 -2.44 -8.34 -42.69
C ILE A 109 -3.03 -6.99 -42.30
N PHE A 110 -3.03 -6.00 -43.21
CA PHE A 110 -3.55 -4.67 -42.93
C PHE A 110 -5.05 -4.71 -42.56
N SER A 111 -5.84 -5.50 -43.29
CA SER A 111 -7.27 -5.68 -43.00
C SER A 111 -7.50 -6.33 -41.64
N LEU A 112 -6.72 -7.35 -41.27
CA LEU A 112 -6.78 -7.98 -39.95
C LEU A 112 -6.39 -7.01 -38.82
N LEU A 113 -5.38 -6.18 -39.05
CA LEU A 113 -4.94 -5.16 -38.09
C LEU A 113 -6.06 -4.14 -37.81
N LEU A 114 -6.77 -3.69 -38.86
CA LEU A 114 -7.93 -2.81 -38.72
C LEU A 114 -9.10 -3.48 -37.99
N SER A 115 -9.37 -4.76 -38.28
CA SER A 115 -10.39 -5.52 -37.55
C SER A 115 -10.06 -5.65 -36.07
N LEU A 116 -8.80 -5.97 -35.75
CA LEU A 116 -8.33 -6.08 -34.36
C LEU A 116 -8.41 -4.72 -33.65
N GLN A 117 -8.10 -3.63 -34.33
CA GLN A 117 -8.27 -2.28 -33.79
C GLN A 117 -9.73 -1.98 -33.46
N ASN A 118 -10.68 -2.40 -34.30
CA ASN A 118 -12.12 -2.26 -34.03
C ASN A 118 -12.54 -3.11 -32.83
N ASP A 119 -12.08 -4.36 -32.74
CA ASP A 119 -12.39 -5.26 -31.62
C ASP A 119 -11.83 -4.73 -30.30
N VAL A 120 -10.60 -4.21 -30.30
CA VAL A 120 -10.00 -3.55 -29.13
C VAL A 120 -10.80 -2.30 -28.74
N GLY A 121 -11.21 -1.49 -29.72
CA GLY A 121 -12.09 -0.35 -29.48
C GLY A 121 -13.41 -0.76 -28.83
N ASN A 122 -14.02 -1.85 -29.31
CA ASN A 122 -15.25 -2.40 -28.74
C ASN A 122 -15.05 -2.92 -27.31
N ILE A 123 -13.93 -3.59 -27.02
CA ILE A 123 -13.59 -4.05 -25.67
C ILE A 123 -13.42 -2.86 -24.71
N ILE A 124 -12.75 -1.80 -25.14
CA ILE A 124 -12.55 -0.59 -24.32
C ILE A 124 -13.89 0.11 -24.04
N VAL A 125 -14.80 0.16 -25.02
CA VAL A 125 -16.14 0.78 -24.86
C VAL A 125 -17.09 -0.11 -24.03
N ALA A 126 -16.96 -1.44 -24.13
CA ALA A 126 -17.84 -2.39 -23.44
C ALA A 126 -17.40 -2.70 -22.00
N ALA A 127 -16.17 -2.36 -21.61
CA ALA A 127 -15.73 -2.52 -20.23
C ALA A 127 -16.52 -1.55 -19.33
N PRO A 128 -17.39 -2.03 -18.42
CA PRO A 128 -18.06 -1.14 -17.48
C PRO A 128 -16.99 -0.43 -16.64
N ALA A 129 -17.24 0.84 -16.30
CA ALA A 129 -16.37 1.56 -15.39
C ALA A 129 -16.14 0.70 -14.14
N PHE A 130 -14.87 0.45 -13.81
CA PHE A 130 -14.52 -0.35 -12.65
C PHE A 130 -15.23 0.23 -11.42
N SER A 131 -16.15 -0.55 -10.85
CA SER A 131 -16.86 -0.20 -9.63
C SER A 131 -16.52 -1.24 -8.58
N VAL A 132 -16.05 -0.74 -7.44
CA VAL A 132 -15.77 -1.58 -6.27
C VAL A 132 -17.10 -2.09 -5.74
N SER A 133 -17.21 -3.40 -5.45
CA SER A 133 -18.45 -3.93 -4.89
C SER A 133 -18.79 -3.23 -3.56
N PRO A 134 -20.07 -3.04 -3.22
CA PRO A 134 -20.47 -2.42 -1.96
C PRO A 134 -19.89 -3.12 -0.73
N GLU A 135 -19.77 -4.46 -0.74
CA GLU A 135 -19.17 -5.19 0.39
C GLU A 135 -17.66 -4.93 0.49
N LEU A 136 -16.96 -4.93 -0.64
CA LEU A 136 -15.52 -4.64 -0.67
C LEU A 136 -15.25 -3.20 -0.22
N GLN A 137 -16.07 -2.23 -0.64
CA GLN A 137 -15.97 -0.85 -0.19
C GLN A 137 -16.17 -0.72 1.33
N THR A 138 -17.14 -1.45 1.89
CA THR A 138 -17.40 -1.50 3.34
C THR A 138 -16.22 -2.09 4.11
N ASN A 139 -15.62 -3.16 3.59
CA ASN A 139 -14.44 -3.77 4.21
C ASN A 139 -13.22 -2.84 4.11
N ILE A 140 -12.97 -2.21 2.96
CA ILE A 140 -11.89 -1.23 2.78
C ILE A 140 -12.05 -0.08 3.78
N LYS A 141 -13.26 0.47 3.94
CA LYS A 141 -13.55 1.51 4.95
C LYS A 141 -13.27 1.01 6.36
N SER A 142 -13.70 -0.20 6.70
CA SER A 142 -13.49 -0.78 8.03
C SER A 142 -12.01 -0.94 8.35
N TYR A 143 -11.19 -1.44 7.41
CA TYR A 143 -9.75 -1.55 7.60
C TYR A 143 -9.05 -0.19 7.60
N ALA A 144 -9.44 0.74 6.73
CA ALA A 144 -8.87 2.09 6.74
C ALA A 144 -9.09 2.79 8.08
N ILE A 145 -10.30 2.68 8.63
CA ILE A 145 -10.62 3.19 9.97
C ILE A 145 -9.82 2.43 11.02
N ALA A 146 -9.86 1.10 11.05
CA ALA A 146 -9.13 0.32 12.06
C ALA A 146 -7.62 0.62 12.05
N VAL A 147 -7.03 0.81 10.87
CA VAL A 147 -5.65 1.29 10.70
C VAL A 147 -5.52 2.67 11.33
N MET A 148 -6.24 3.70 10.88
CA MET A 148 -6.18 5.04 11.49
C MET A 148 -6.36 5.04 13.03
N LEU A 149 -7.11 4.07 13.55
CA LEU A 149 -7.41 3.93 14.97
C LEU A 149 -6.46 3.01 15.75
N SER A 150 -5.42 2.47 15.13
CA SER A 150 -4.45 1.62 15.84
C SER A 150 -3.48 2.43 16.73
N PRO A 151 -3.31 2.11 18.03
CA PRO A 151 -2.35 2.79 18.92
C PRO A 151 -0.91 2.54 18.52
N LYS A 152 -0.73 1.47 17.74
CA LYS A 152 0.55 0.96 17.33
C LYS A 152 1.04 1.55 16.01
N LEU A 153 0.28 2.44 15.36
CA LEU A 153 0.82 3.25 14.27
C LEU A 153 1.89 4.19 14.82
N ALA A 154 3.15 4.00 14.43
CA ALA A 154 4.26 4.84 14.90
C ALA A 154 4.06 6.32 14.54
N GLN A 155 3.44 6.56 13.38
CA GLN A 155 3.33 7.86 12.72
C GLN A 155 2.45 7.67 11.47
N TYR A 156 1.74 8.70 11.03
CA TYR A 156 1.03 8.71 9.75
C TYR A 156 1.96 9.00 8.55
N ARG A 157 3.28 8.89 8.75
CA ARG A 157 4.30 9.52 7.92
C ARG A 157 4.44 8.91 6.51
N GLY A 158 4.68 9.80 5.55
CA GLY A 158 4.88 9.51 4.12
C GLY A 158 3.80 10.18 3.27
N ASP A 159 4.15 10.59 2.05
CA ASP A 159 3.18 11.22 1.14
C ASP A 159 2.04 10.27 0.77
N LEU A 160 2.32 8.97 0.73
CA LEU A 160 1.38 7.95 0.26
C LEU A 160 0.20 7.69 1.22
N PRO A 161 0.40 7.40 2.52
CA PRO A 161 -0.71 7.24 3.46
C PRO A 161 -1.52 8.52 3.60
N VAL A 162 -0.83 9.67 3.64
CA VAL A 162 -1.45 11.00 3.71
C VAL A 162 -2.33 11.26 2.49
N GLN A 163 -1.86 11.02 1.27
CA GLN A 163 -2.65 11.28 0.04
C GLN A 163 -3.79 10.28 -0.20
N HIS A 164 -3.58 8.99 0.09
CA HIS A 164 -4.51 7.94 -0.35
C HIS A 164 -5.45 7.43 0.74
N VAL A 165 -5.00 7.37 1.99
CA VAL A 165 -5.79 6.86 3.11
C VAL A 165 -6.40 8.02 3.92
N ILE A 166 -5.73 9.18 3.99
CA ILE A 166 -6.01 10.24 4.97
C ILE A 166 -6.48 11.58 4.35
N CYS A 167 -6.18 11.87 3.08
CA CYS A 167 -6.77 13.00 2.34
C CYS A 167 -8.16 12.67 1.78
N ARG A 168 -8.61 11.41 1.86
CA ARG A 168 -9.91 10.93 1.39
C ARG A 168 -10.91 10.36 2.41
N PRO A 169 -10.72 10.40 3.74
CA PRO A 169 -11.82 10.43 4.69
C PRO A 169 -12.06 11.90 5.05
N ASN A 170 -12.99 12.52 4.34
CA ASN A 170 -13.70 13.74 4.72
C ASN A 170 -13.39 14.25 6.15
N PRO A 171 -12.47 15.22 6.33
CA PRO A 171 -12.43 16.01 7.57
C PRO A 171 -13.77 16.72 7.81
N ILE A 172 -14.72 16.63 6.88
CA ILE A 172 -16.13 17.01 7.02
C ILE A 172 -16.71 16.59 8.36
N TYR A 173 -16.38 15.43 8.94
CA TYR A 173 -16.98 15.08 10.23
C TYR A 173 -16.46 15.96 11.39
N LEU A 174 -15.14 16.14 11.49
CA LEU A 174 -14.54 17.07 12.44
C LEU A 174 -14.98 18.52 12.15
N PHE A 175 -15.00 18.90 10.88
CA PHE A 175 -15.43 20.22 10.42
C PHE A 175 -16.89 20.49 10.78
N ALA A 176 -17.82 19.61 10.40
CA ALA A 176 -19.25 19.75 10.68
C ALA A 176 -19.56 19.74 12.17
N SER A 177 -18.69 19.11 12.99
CA SER A 177 -18.85 19.11 14.44
C SER A 177 -18.53 20.45 15.10
N VAL A 178 -17.76 21.32 14.45
CA VAL A 178 -17.28 22.59 15.04
C VAL A 178 -17.56 23.81 14.16
N ARG A 179 -17.87 23.62 12.89
CA ARG A 179 -18.04 24.68 11.88
C ARG A 179 -19.25 24.39 11.01
N VAL A 180 -19.99 25.43 10.67
CA VAL A 180 -21.09 25.36 9.71
C VAL A 180 -20.82 26.29 8.55
N SER A 181 -20.94 25.75 7.33
CA SER A 181 -20.97 26.58 6.13
C SER A 181 -22.33 27.26 6.00
N ARG A 182 -22.35 28.59 6.06
CA ARG A 182 -23.53 29.42 5.82
C ARG A 182 -23.34 30.22 4.54
N VAL A 183 -24.42 30.45 3.80
CA VAL A 183 -24.40 31.37 2.67
C VAL A 183 -24.69 32.76 3.23
N ASN A 184 -23.80 33.73 2.99
CA ASN A 184 -24.03 35.10 3.40
C ASN A 184 -25.05 35.79 2.46
N GLU A 185 -25.45 37.03 2.77
CA GLU A 185 -26.40 37.80 1.96
C GLU A 185 -25.93 38.02 0.52
N ALA A 186 -24.61 37.94 0.26
CA ALA A 186 -24.00 38.05 -1.07
C ALA A 186 -23.99 36.74 -1.87
N GLY A 187 -24.55 35.64 -1.33
CA GLY A 187 -24.52 34.33 -1.98
C GLY A 187 -23.20 33.57 -1.83
N THR A 188 -22.23 34.10 -1.09
CA THR A 188 -20.93 33.47 -0.84
C THR A 188 -21.02 32.50 0.34
N ARG A 189 -20.51 31.28 0.18
CA ARG A 189 -20.36 30.32 1.28
C ARG A 189 -19.24 30.76 2.21
N VAL A 190 -19.58 31.04 3.46
CA VAL A 190 -18.66 31.37 4.54
C VAL A 190 -18.74 30.28 5.60
N THR A 191 -17.59 29.85 6.08
CA THR A 191 -17.48 28.92 7.19
C THR A 191 -17.43 29.69 8.50
N VAL A 192 -18.33 29.35 9.43
CA VAL A 192 -18.40 30.01 10.74
C VAL A 192 -18.19 28.95 11.83
N ASP A 193 -17.35 29.27 12.80
CA ASP A 193 -17.16 28.46 14.01
C ASP A 193 -18.45 28.45 14.85
N LEU A 194 -18.87 27.27 15.27
CA LEU A 194 -19.98 27.09 16.19
C LEU A 194 -19.54 27.46 17.61
N PRO A 195 -20.46 27.95 18.46
CA PRO A 195 -20.17 28.07 19.88
C PRO A 195 -20.08 26.66 20.51
N PRO A 196 -19.29 26.46 21.58
CA PRO A 196 -19.06 25.13 22.16
C PRO A 196 -20.31 24.33 22.52
N GLY A 197 -21.39 25.00 22.95
CA GLY A 197 -22.67 24.36 23.25
C GLY A 197 -23.46 23.86 22.03
N GLN A 198 -23.01 24.18 20.82
CA GLN A 198 -23.56 23.66 19.55
C GLN A 198 -22.64 22.64 18.90
N HIS A 199 -21.51 22.30 19.51
CA HIS A 199 -20.62 21.29 18.96
C HIS A 199 -21.28 19.91 19.05
N GLN A 200 -20.98 19.04 18.10
CA GLN A 200 -21.39 17.64 18.21
C GLN A 200 -20.63 16.98 19.36
N ASN A 201 -21.34 16.34 20.29
CA ASN A 201 -20.69 15.60 21.37
C ASN A 201 -19.73 14.51 20.82
N LEU A 202 -18.73 14.15 21.61
CA LEU A 202 -17.66 13.23 21.19
C LEU A 202 -18.17 11.89 20.66
N PHE A 203 -19.25 11.37 21.25
CA PHE A 203 -19.82 10.09 20.83
C PHE A 203 -20.61 10.17 19.54
N GLY A 204 -21.38 11.23 19.35
CA GLY A 204 -22.03 11.52 18.08
C GLY A 204 -20.99 11.64 16.97
N LEU A 205 -19.86 12.29 17.25
CA LEU A 205 -18.76 12.34 16.30
C LEU A 205 -18.16 10.94 16.06
N ALA A 206 -17.86 10.18 17.10
CA ALA A 206 -17.35 8.80 16.96
C ALA A 206 -18.32 7.90 16.17
N GLN A 207 -19.62 8.03 16.40
CA GLN A 207 -20.67 7.32 15.67
C GLN A 207 -20.69 7.69 14.18
N ALA A 208 -20.51 8.98 13.86
CA ALA A 208 -20.39 9.42 12.47
C ALA A 208 -19.11 8.89 11.80
N PHE A 209 -18.01 8.75 12.55
CA PHE A 209 -16.77 8.15 12.05
C PHE A 209 -16.95 6.68 11.71
N VAL A 210 -17.58 5.89 12.58
CA VAL A 210 -17.76 4.44 12.35
C VAL A 210 -18.98 4.09 11.49
N ASP A 211 -19.78 5.08 11.08
CA ASP A 211 -20.99 4.85 10.30
C ASP A 211 -20.68 4.13 8.97
N GLY A 212 -21.50 3.13 8.66
CA GLY A 212 -21.28 2.24 7.51
C GLY A 212 -20.04 1.35 7.60
N THR A 213 -19.49 1.12 8.80
CA THR A 213 -18.37 0.18 9.02
C THR A 213 -18.70 -0.87 10.08
N LYS A 214 -17.83 -1.88 10.21
CA LYS A 214 -17.92 -2.91 11.26
C LYS A 214 -17.19 -2.52 12.56
N CYS A 215 -16.67 -1.29 12.62
CA CYS A 215 -15.93 -0.79 13.78
C CYS A 215 -16.87 -0.49 14.95
N ARG A 216 -16.39 -0.69 16.17
CA ARG A 216 -17.10 -0.34 17.41
C ARG A 216 -16.51 0.91 18.03
N ILE A 217 -17.34 1.67 18.74
CA ILE A 217 -16.88 2.85 19.48
C ILE A 217 -16.22 2.40 20.77
N THR A 218 -14.91 2.62 20.86
CA THR A 218 -14.07 2.29 22.03
C THR A 218 -13.57 3.56 22.72
N ASN A 219 -13.05 3.41 23.94
CA ASN A 219 -12.45 4.53 24.67
C ASN A 219 -11.24 5.11 23.90
N ALA A 220 -10.37 4.24 23.39
CA ALA A 220 -9.22 4.61 22.56
C ALA A 220 -9.62 5.37 21.28
N LEU A 221 -10.74 5.00 20.63
CA LEU A 221 -11.28 5.75 19.50
C LEU A 221 -11.67 7.18 19.92
N CYS A 222 -12.46 7.30 20.97
CA CYS A 222 -12.90 8.60 21.46
C CYS A 222 -11.72 9.49 21.87
N GLY A 223 -10.68 8.93 22.49
CA GLY A 223 -9.46 9.66 22.85
C GLY A 223 -8.74 10.27 21.66
N ARG A 224 -8.65 9.53 20.55
CA ARG A 224 -8.05 10.07 19.31
C ARG A 224 -8.92 11.10 18.65
N ILE A 225 -10.23 10.90 18.61
CA ILE A 225 -11.13 11.87 18.02
C ILE A 225 -11.07 13.17 18.82
N ALA A 226 -10.99 13.08 20.15
CA ALA A 226 -10.78 14.23 21.02
C ALA A 226 -9.45 14.93 20.69
N LEU A 227 -8.35 14.18 20.57
CA LEU A 227 -7.05 14.74 20.16
C LEU A 227 -7.11 15.41 18.78
N MET A 228 -7.70 14.74 17.79
CA MET A 228 -7.88 15.27 16.44
C MET A 228 -8.72 16.55 16.47
N ARG A 229 -9.78 16.59 17.26
CA ARG A 229 -10.62 17.78 17.39
C ARG A 229 -9.88 18.95 18.04
N ASP A 230 -9.12 18.69 19.10
CA ASP A 230 -8.29 19.71 19.78
C ASP A 230 -7.25 20.30 18.83
N ILE A 231 -6.50 19.46 18.13
CA ILE A 231 -5.49 19.92 17.15
C ILE A 231 -6.15 20.62 15.96
N TYR A 232 -7.33 20.17 15.53
CA TYR A 232 -8.05 20.79 14.43
C TYR A 232 -8.54 22.19 14.79
N LEU A 233 -9.00 22.38 16.03
CA LEU A 233 -9.38 23.67 16.58
C LEU A 233 -8.21 24.66 16.64
N GLN A 234 -7.01 24.17 16.91
CA GLN A 234 -5.79 24.98 16.95
C GLN A 234 -5.24 25.25 15.54
N ASN A 235 -5.29 24.25 14.67
CA ASN A 235 -4.70 24.28 13.34
C ASN A 235 -5.54 23.49 12.33
N SER A 236 -6.46 24.18 11.66
CA SER A 236 -7.29 23.59 10.60
C SER A 236 -6.63 23.59 9.21
N SER A 237 -5.31 23.84 9.13
CA SER A 237 -4.59 24.01 7.86
C SER A 237 -4.04 22.68 7.31
N ALA A 238 -3.28 22.74 6.21
CA ALA A 238 -2.60 21.57 5.65
C ALA A 238 -1.59 20.94 6.62
N SER A 239 -1.09 21.67 7.63
CA SER A 239 -0.18 21.15 8.65
C SER A 239 -0.88 20.44 9.81
N PHE A 240 -2.22 20.34 9.81
CA PHE A 240 -3.00 19.62 10.82
C PHE A 240 -2.43 18.23 11.13
N TRP A 241 -2.14 17.44 10.10
CA TRP A 241 -1.66 16.07 10.25
C TRP A 241 -0.25 15.99 10.83
N VAL A 242 0.62 16.94 10.48
CA VAL A 242 1.96 17.05 11.05
C VAL A 242 1.86 17.33 12.55
N SER A 243 0.99 18.27 12.94
CA SER A 243 0.74 18.58 14.34
C SER A 243 0.14 17.39 15.11
N LEU A 244 -0.74 16.60 14.48
CA LEU A 244 -1.27 15.38 15.07
C LEU A 244 -0.19 14.32 15.30
N ASP A 245 0.68 14.09 14.32
CA ASP A 245 1.81 13.16 14.45
C ASP A 245 2.80 13.58 15.54
N GLU A 246 3.11 14.88 15.61
CA GLU A 246 3.95 15.44 16.66
C GLU A 246 3.32 15.22 18.05
N ALA A 247 2.03 15.48 18.20
CA ALA A 247 1.31 15.26 19.45
C ALA A 247 1.30 13.78 19.86
N LEU A 248 1.05 12.86 18.92
CA LEU A 248 1.08 11.42 19.19
C LEU A 248 2.50 10.94 19.55
N THR A 249 3.52 11.44 18.87
CA THR A 249 4.93 11.14 19.16
C THR A 249 5.29 11.62 20.56
N LEU A 250 4.81 12.81 20.94
CA LEU A 250 5.00 13.37 22.26
C LEU A 250 4.32 12.51 23.34
N MET A 251 3.07 12.10 23.12
CA MET A 251 2.34 11.23 24.04
C MET A 251 3.08 9.91 24.27
N ARG A 252 3.59 9.28 23.21
CA ARG A 252 4.37 8.04 23.32
C ARG A 252 5.69 8.23 24.05
N THR A 253 6.37 9.34 23.78
CA THR A 253 7.63 9.69 24.45
C THR A 253 7.41 9.94 25.94
N ALA A 254 6.33 10.66 26.28
CA ALA A 254 5.94 10.92 27.66
C ALA A 254 5.46 9.66 28.39
N ALA A 255 4.91 8.69 27.66
CA ALA A 255 4.51 7.38 28.18
C ALA A 255 5.68 6.40 28.34
N ASP A 256 6.87 6.69 27.78
CA ASP A 256 8.05 5.80 27.78
C ASP A 256 7.72 4.38 27.28
N GLY A 257 6.86 4.28 26.27
CA GLY A 257 6.38 3.00 25.73
C GLY A 257 5.40 2.23 26.63
N ASN A 258 4.92 2.81 27.73
CA ASN A 258 3.89 2.20 28.57
C ASN A 258 2.48 2.49 28.01
N ASP A 259 1.84 1.45 27.47
CA ASP A 259 0.49 1.52 26.91
C ASP A 259 -0.55 2.05 27.92
N GLU A 260 -0.46 1.66 29.20
CA GLU A 260 -1.38 2.13 30.26
C GLU A 260 -1.21 3.62 30.59
N ALA A 261 -0.04 4.19 30.31
CA ALA A 261 0.18 5.62 30.42
C ALA A 261 -0.39 6.37 29.22
N CYS A 262 -0.26 5.81 28.02
CA CYS A 262 -0.86 6.38 26.82
C CYS A 262 -2.40 6.38 26.92
N ASP A 263 -2.99 5.27 27.38
CA ASP A 263 -4.45 5.16 27.58
C ASP A 263 -4.97 6.18 28.59
N ALA A 264 -4.26 6.39 29.71
CA ALA A 264 -4.64 7.41 30.70
C ALA A 264 -4.62 8.83 30.12
N MET A 265 -3.64 9.16 29.28
CA MET A 265 -3.61 10.47 28.61
C MET A 265 -4.80 10.64 27.65
N PHE A 266 -5.23 9.58 26.97
CA PHE A 266 -6.43 9.62 26.14
C PHE A 266 -7.71 9.79 26.97
N GLU A 267 -7.79 9.17 28.15
CA GLU A 267 -8.92 9.40 29.07
C GLU A 267 -9.00 10.87 29.51
N ASP A 268 -7.86 11.49 29.82
CA ASP A 268 -7.81 12.91 30.16
C ASP A 268 -8.28 13.80 29.00
N LEU A 269 -7.88 13.49 27.76
CA LEU A 269 -8.35 14.18 26.55
C LEU A 269 -9.86 14.05 26.38
N ILE A 270 -10.44 12.88 26.65
CA ILE A 270 -11.90 12.67 26.60
C ILE A 270 -12.62 13.50 27.66
N ILE A 271 -12.09 13.56 28.88
CA ILE A 271 -12.66 14.38 29.96
C ILE A 271 -12.61 15.86 29.57
N MET A 272 -11.51 16.33 28.97
CA MET A 272 -11.38 17.70 28.50
C MET A 272 -12.35 18.01 27.36
N ASP A 273 -12.45 17.14 26.35
CA ASP A 273 -13.39 17.29 25.24
C ASP A 273 -14.84 17.34 25.74
N LYS A 274 -15.24 16.45 26.66
CA LYS A 274 -16.57 16.45 27.28
C LYS A 274 -16.87 17.75 28.03
N LYS A 275 -15.87 18.33 28.72
CA LYS A 275 -16.03 19.62 29.41
C LYS A 275 -16.22 20.77 28.42
N LEU A 276 -15.54 20.72 27.27
CA LEU A 276 -15.56 21.80 26.29
C LEU A 276 -16.78 21.72 25.36
N HIS A 277 -17.18 20.52 24.95
CA HIS A 277 -18.18 20.29 23.89
C HIS A 277 -19.47 19.61 24.39
N GLY A 278 -19.60 19.47 25.71
CA GLY A 278 -20.74 18.83 26.35
C GLY A 278 -20.53 17.34 26.60
N ALA A 279 -21.07 16.88 27.73
CA ALA A 279 -21.02 15.47 28.12
C ALA A 279 -22.31 14.76 27.71
N VAL A 280 -22.16 13.52 27.22
CA VAL A 280 -23.21 12.50 27.21
C VAL A 280 -22.64 11.33 28.02
N ASP A 281 -23.43 10.79 28.93
CA ASP A 281 -23.06 9.55 29.63
C ASP A 281 -23.11 8.41 28.62
N ILE A 282 -21.95 7.87 28.29
CA ILE A 282 -21.79 6.81 27.29
C ILE A 282 -21.13 5.62 27.95
N VAL A 283 -21.71 4.45 27.72
CA VAL A 283 -21.09 3.17 28.04
C VAL A 283 -20.23 2.74 26.84
N TYR A 284 -18.91 2.77 27.00
CA TYR A 284 -17.98 2.33 25.96
C TYR A 284 -18.02 0.82 25.78
N GLN A 285 -17.87 0.36 24.54
CA GLN A 285 -17.79 -1.07 24.24
C GLN A 285 -16.34 -1.54 24.23
N ALA A 286 -16.12 -2.81 24.60
CA ALA A 286 -14.83 -3.46 24.46
C ALA A 286 -14.39 -3.53 22.98
N THR A 287 -13.07 -3.62 22.76
CA THR A 287 -12.46 -3.74 21.42
C THR A 287 -13.05 -4.92 20.64
N ASN A 288 -13.24 -4.74 19.33
CA ASN A 288 -13.72 -5.81 18.45
C ASN A 288 -12.54 -6.63 17.88
N ASN A 289 -12.84 -7.82 17.36
CA ASN A 289 -11.85 -8.71 16.77
C ASN A 289 -11.06 -8.05 15.62
N ILE A 290 -11.70 -7.15 14.86
CA ILE A 290 -11.05 -6.47 13.71
C ILE A 290 -9.96 -5.51 14.19
N GLN A 291 -10.20 -4.72 15.24
CA GLN A 291 -9.18 -3.80 15.75
C GLN A 291 -7.99 -4.59 16.31
N GLN A 292 -8.25 -5.68 17.04
CA GLN A 292 -7.20 -6.54 17.56
C GLN A 292 -6.38 -7.16 16.42
N GLU A 293 -7.03 -7.65 15.37
CA GLU A 293 -6.36 -8.22 14.19
C GLU A 293 -5.45 -7.19 13.50
N VAL A 294 -5.93 -5.96 13.29
CA VAL A 294 -5.13 -4.88 12.71
C VAL A 294 -3.95 -4.51 13.61
N ASP A 295 -4.19 -4.40 14.92
CA ASP A 295 -3.14 -4.10 15.90
C ASP A 295 -2.07 -5.21 15.96
N ASP A 296 -2.47 -6.48 15.80
CA ASP A 296 -1.56 -7.62 15.76
C ASP A 296 -0.75 -7.63 14.46
N LEU A 297 -1.38 -7.31 13.33
CA LEU A 297 -0.71 -7.17 12.02
C LEU A 297 0.33 -6.05 12.02
N ILE A 298 0.01 -4.90 12.62
CA ILE A 298 0.94 -3.76 12.73
C ILE A 298 2.16 -4.13 13.59
N VAL A 299 1.97 -4.87 14.68
CA VAL A 299 3.09 -5.38 15.50
C VAL A 299 3.93 -6.38 14.73
N ALA A 300 3.29 -7.33 14.04
CA ALA A 300 3.97 -8.35 13.25
C ALA A 300 4.80 -7.74 12.12
N GLY A 301 4.32 -6.65 11.50
CA GLY A 301 5.01 -5.92 10.44
C GLY A 301 6.33 -5.28 10.90
N ARG A 302 6.35 -4.64 12.08
CA ARG A 302 7.57 -4.00 12.62
C ARG A 302 8.71 -4.99 12.87
N GLY A 303 8.38 -6.21 13.30
CA GLY A 303 9.40 -7.23 13.59
C GLY A 303 10.19 -7.70 12.37
N ARG A 304 9.75 -7.39 11.14
CA ARG A 304 10.46 -7.75 9.90
C ARG A 304 11.49 -6.71 9.46
N GLU A 305 11.26 -5.43 9.74
CA GLU A 305 12.17 -4.37 9.29
C GLU A 305 13.45 -4.31 10.15
N ASP A 306 13.34 -4.55 11.46
CA ASP A 306 14.50 -4.57 12.37
C ASP A 306 15.35 -5.84 12.23
N ALA A 307 14.81 -6.92 11.64
CA ALA A 307 15.54 -8.17 11.43
C ALA A 307 16.36 -8.20 10.12
N GLY A 308 16.21 -7.19 9.26
CA GLY A 308 16.76 -7.18 7.90
C GLY A 308 18.08 -6.43 7.70
N ALA A 309 18.63 -5.77 8.72
CA ALA A 309 19.85 -4.95 8.61
C ALA A 309 21.01 -5.43 9.49
N MET A 310 21.01 -6.71 9.88
CA MET A 310 22.22 -7.34 10.38
C MET A 310 22.88 -8.02 9.18
N ASP A 311 23.72 -7.26 8.46
CA ASP A 311 24.64 -7.86 7.50
C ASP A 311 25.35 -9.01 8.23
N PRO A 312 25.38 -10.23 7.65
CA PRO A 312 26.11 -11.32 8.26
C PRO A 312 27.55 -10.81 8.48
N PRO A 313 28.15 -11.04 9.67
CA PRO A 313 29.50 -10.59 9.93
C PRO A 313 30.39 -11.10 8.80
N ILE A 314 30.93 -10.16 8.02
CA ILE A 314 31.93 -10.45 7.00
C ILE A 314 33.10 -11.04 7.77
N ASP A 315 33.26 -12.36 7.69
CA ASP A 315 34.41 -13.05 8.25
C ASP A 315 35.65 -12.61 7.46
N PRO A 316 36.59 -11.85 8.07
CA PRO A 316 37.74 -11.32 7.35
C PRO A 316 38.83 -12.38 7.09
N THR A 317 38.58 -13.68 7.33
CA THR A 317 39.60 -14.74 7.20
C THR A 317 39.52 -15.60 5.94
N THR A 318 38.64 -15.32 4.98
CA THR A 318 38.68 -16.04 3.69
C THR A 318 39.69 -15.39 2.74
N GLU A 319 40.96 -15.78 2.88
CA GLU A 319 42.01 -15.48 1.90
C GLU A 319 41.65 -16.10 0.54
N PRO A 320 41.82 -15.37 -0.58
CA PRO A 320 41.64 -15.95 -1.91
C PRO A 320 42.80 -16.90 -2.22
N GLU A 321 42.52 -18.20 -2.23
CA GLU A 321 43.45 -19.19 -2.75
C GLU A 321 43.73 -18.90 -4.24
N ALA A 322 44.98 -18.51 -4.51
CA ALA A 322 45.51 -18.33 -5.84
C ALA A 322 45.60 -19.70 -6.54
N ASN A 323 44.65 -19.98 -7.44
CA ASN A 323 44.73 -21.14 -8.33
C ASN A 323 45.88 -20.94 -9.34
N GLY A 324 46.99 -21.61 -9.07
CA GLY A 324 48.13 -21.75 -9.96
C GLY A 324 47.76 -22.60 -11.18
N VAL A 325 47.88 -22.00 -12.36
CA VAL A 325 47.88 -22.68 -13.65
C VAL A 325 49.24 -23.34 -13.82
N GLN A 326 49.31 -24.66 -13.67
CA GLN A 326 50.38 -25.49 -14.21
C GLN A 326 49.86 -26.20 -15.46
N GLY A 327 50.46 -25.89 -16.60
CA GLY A 327 50.31 -26.68 -17.81
C GLY A 327 51.26 -27.87 -17.79
N GLU A 328 50.91 -28.91 -18.56
CA GLU A 328 51.80 -29.66 -19.45
C GLU A 328 51.08 -30.91 -19.98
N GLY A 329 51.49 -31.35 -21.18
CA GLY A 329 51.44 -32.77 -21.54
C GLY A 329 50.42 -33.14 -22.61
N GLY A 330 50.90 -33.20 -23.85
CA GLY A 330 50.13 -33.65 -25.01
C GLY A 330 49.93 -35.17 -25.10
N GLY A 331 49.48 -35.59 -26.28
CA GLY A 331 49.62 -36.99 -26.72
C GLY A 331 48.42 -37.55 -27.46
N ALA A 332 48.61 -37.72 -28.77
CA ALA A 332 48.20 -38.86 -29.59
C ALA A 332 46.73 -38.97 -30.07
N GLU A 333 46.58 -38.77 -31.39
CA GLU A 333 45.84 -39.62 -32.35
C GLU A 333 45.82 -41.12 -31.95
N PRO A 334 44.79 -41.92 -32.33
CA PRO A 334 44.54 -42.21 -33.75
C PRO A 334 43.06 -42.41 -34.17
N ALA A 335 42.92 -42.58 -35.48
CA ALA A 335 41.76 -42.98 -36.27
C ALA A 335 40.98 -44.20 -35.75
N GLU A 336 39.69 -44.30 -36.09
CA GLU A 336 39.14 -45.39 -36.91
C GLU A 336 37.63 -45.22 -37.22
N GLU A 337 37.33 -45.51 -38.49
CA GLU A 337 36.15 -46.16 -39.08
C GLU A 337 34.69 -45.94 -38.61
N ALA A 338 33.86 -45.83 -39.66
CA ALA A 338 32.41 -45.87 -39.72
C ALA A 338 31.84 -47.26 -39.32
N PRO A 339 30.50 -47.45 -39.29
CA PRO A 339 29.67 -47.51 -40.51
C PRO A 339 28.60 -46.43 -40.64
#